data_AF-A0A0M0JXQ3-F1
#
_entry.id   AF-A0A0M0JXQ3-F1
#
_cell.length_a   1.000
_cell.length_b   1.000
_cell.length_c   1.000
_cell.angle_alpha   90.00
_cell.angle_beta   90.00
_cell.angle_gamma   90.00
#
_symmetry.space_group_name_H-M   'P 1'
#
loop_
_entity.id
_entity.type
_entity.pdbx_description
1 polymer ?
#
loop_
_entity_poly.entity_id
_entity_poly.type
_entity_poly.pdbx_seq_one_letter_code
_entity_poly.pdbx_strand_id
1 'polypeptide(L)'
;MSAVSSAALGEQEQRLREGLLQACLRDPHAGGLLAPGTAPVPIEALTPTEIGARREALDGALRVVFQRLHALATARHGLGTATETLLLGAGQTAGEVSCVGELNSLQTCNRELHDFILHAEFRQEAKLAELASAIAARCTGSSDADRVGVVCIAGPTSSGKTTFATKLTMYLRNLGFTGRALTVDHYYLPLDRQPRYQARKLRSDVDYDHVESMDSDLVGEHINRLLAGEEVRTPVYNMKTGFRDGEGTPMKLPAPVEKSMLVIEGIHALNPEFLKTVPSKRLFKVYISPISSLQLDEANALKTTDNRLLRRMSRDYLFRGHSASKTLSMWANVRRGEHTWIFPHQDAVDMVVNSSHEYEMAILKPLVEPLLAAVPPDDAQYAAAVRLLSLLRLFHSASTAKVPTTSLLREFIGDGAFDCH
;
A
#
# COMPACT_ATOMS: atom_id res chain seq x y z
N MET A 1 -25.22 7.67 2.47
CA MET A 1 -25.59 9.09 2.65
C MET A 1 -25.41 9.81 1.32
N SER A 2 -26.43 10.57 0.92
CA SER A 2 -26.48 11.58 -0.16
C SER A 2 -25.47 11.45 -1.31
N ALA A 3 -25.90 10.89 -2.43
CA ALA A 3 -25.23 11.09 -3.72
C ALA A 3 -25.17 12.60 -4.00
N VAL A 4 -23.98 13.20 -3.96
CA VAL A 4 -23.77 14.54 -4.50
C VAL A 4 -24.06 14.41 -5.99
N SER A 5 -25.22 14.91 -6.40
CA SER A 5 -25.66 14.96 -7.80
C SER A 5 -24.55 15.56 -8.66
N SER A 6 -24.31 15.04 -9.86
CA SER A 6 -23.34 15.59 -10.81
C SER A 6 -23.57 17.08 -11.10
N ALA A 7 -24.80 17.57 -10.88
CA ALA A 7 -25.13 18.99 -10.94
C ALA A 7 -24.48 19.82 -9.83
N ALA A 8 -24.34 19.28 -8.61
CA ALA A 8 -23.73 19.98 -7.47
C ALA A 8 -22.21 20.09 -7.59
N LEU A 9 -21.56 19.11 -8.20
CA LEU A 9 -20.13 19.18 -8.58
C LEU A 9 -19.88 20.22 -9.68
N GLY A 10 -20.75 20.27 -10.70
CA GLY A 10 -20.67 21.30 -11.74
C GLY A 10 -20.86 22.71 -11.20
N GLU A 11 -21.76 22.90 -10.23
CA GLU A 11 -22.01 24.21 -9.61
C GLU A 11 -20.85 24.65 -8.70
N GLN A 12 -20.20 23.72 -7.98
CA GLN A 12 -19.00 24.00 -7.20
C GLN A 12 -17.79 24.34 -8.08
N GLU A 13 -17.59 23.60 -9.18
CA GLU A 13 -16.53 23.91 -10.13
C GLU A 13 -16.72 25.28 -10.77
N GLN A 14 -17.96 25.63 -11.14
CA GLN A 14 -18.27 26.92 -11.73
C GLN A 14 -18.01 28.08 -10.75
N ARG A 15 -18.36 27.90 -9.47
CA ARG A 15 -18.03 28.88 -8.41
C ARG A 15 -16.52 29.00 -8.19
N LEU A 16 -15.77 27.91 -8.25
CA LEU A 16 -14.31 27.93 -8.11
C LEU A 16 -13.64 28.64 -9.29
N ARG A 17 -14.11 28.38 -10.52
CA ARG A 17 -13.65 29.08 -11.73
C ARG A 17 -13.92 30.57 -11.64
N GLU A 18 -15.11 30.97 -11.21
CA GLU A 18 -15.44 32.39 -11.03
C GLU A 18 -14.60 33.05 -9.93
N GLY A 19 -14.34 32.35 -8.81
CA GLY A 19 -13.48 32.84 -7.73
C GLY A 19 -12.03 33.05 -8.16
N LEU A 20 -11.45 32.07 -8.87
CA LEU A 20 -10.10 32.17 -9.43
C LEU A 20 -9.99 33.28 -10.48
N LEU A 21 -11.01 33.42 -11.33
CA LEU A 21 -11.05 34.45 -12.36
C LEU A 21 -11.12 35.85 -11.73
N GLN A 22 -11.89 36.02 -10.65
CA GLN A 22 -11.91 37.27 -9.89
C GLN A 22 -10.59 37.54 -9.17
N ALA A 23 -9.91 36.51 -8.63
CA ALA A 23 -8.62 36.65 -7.98
C ALA A 23 -7.51 37.06 -8.97
N CYS A 24 -7.43 36.40 -10.13
CA CYS A 24 -6.44 36.71 -11.17
C CYS A 24 -6.68 38.06 -11.84
N LEU A 25 -7.93 38.53 -11.90
CA LEU A 25 -8.21 39.89 -12.36
C LEU A 25 -7.69 40.92 -11.33
N ARG A 26 -7.84 40.67 -10.02
CA ARG A 26 -7.44 41.59 -8.93
C ARG A 26 -5.94 41.68 -8.70
N ASP A 27 -5.20 40.60 -8.97
CA ASP A 27 -3.74 40.59 -8.90
C ASP A 27 -3.15 40.12 -10.25
N PRO A 28 -2.66 41.04 -11.09
CA PRO A 28 -2.09 40.71 -12.40
C PRO A 28 -0.81 39.84 -12.33
N HIS A 29 -0.19 39.72 -11.15
CA HIS A 29 0.96 38.85 -10.94
C HIS A 29 0.56 37.43 -10.50
N ALA A 30 -0.63 37.25 -9.94
CA ALA A 30 -1.16 35.96 -9.50
C ALA A 30 -1.75 35.18 -10.68
N GLY A 31 -0.90 34.65 -11.55
CA GLY A 31 -1.33 33.72 -12.60
C GLY A 31 -0.40 33.56 -13.80
N GLY A 32 0.71 34.30 -13.89
CA GLY A 32 1.70 34.11 -14.95
C GLY A 32 1.21 34.41 -16.37
N LEU A 33 0.11 35.16 -16.53
CA LEU A 33 -0.53 35.45 -17.82
C LEU A 33 -0.06 36.76 -18.47
N LEU A 34 0.90 37.46 -17.87
CA LEU A 34 1.56 38.62 -18.48
C LEU A 34 2.96 38.24 -18.96
N ALA A 35 3.30 38.66 -20.17
CA ALA A 35 4.66 38.52 -20.69
C ALA A 35 5.63 39.33 -19.80
N PRO A 36 6.84 38.82 -19.52
CA PRO A 36 7.80 39.52 -18.67
C PRO A 36 8.13 40.91 -19.26
N GLY A 37 7.87 41.97 -18.48
CA GLY A 37 8.19 43.36 -18.84
C GLY A 37 7.01 44.34 -18.95
N THR A 38 5.76 43.87 -18.89
CA THR A 38 4.58 44.77 -18.86
C THR A 38 4.23 45.20 -17.44
N ALA A 39 4.14 46.51 -17.19
CA ALA A 39 3.71 47.06 -15.90
C ALA A 39 2.22 46.72 -15.64
N PRO A 40 1.84 46.29 -14.42
CA PRO A 40 0.46 45.97 -14.10
C PRO A 40 -0.40 47.24 -14.10
N VAL A 41 -1.52 47.18 -14.81
CA VAL A 41 -2.57 48.22 -14.77
C VAL A 41 -3.62 47.78 -13.75
N PRO A 42 -3.93 48.60 -12.72
CA PRO A 42 -4.99 48.30 -11.74
C PRO A 42 -6.34 48.07 -12.43
N ILE A 43 -7.18 47.19 -11.88
CA ILE A 43 -8.53 46.90 -12.41
C ILE A 43 -9.34 48.19 -12.61
N GLU A 44 -9.18 49.14 -11.68
CA GLU A 44 -9.93 50.39 -11.63
C GLU A 44 -9.61 51.32 -12.80
N ALA A 45 -8.52 51.05 -13.53
CA ALA A 45 -8.08 51.81 -14.70
C ALA A 45 -8.38 51.11 -16.04
N LEU A 46 -9.01 49.92 -16.04
CA LEU A 46 -9.35 49.17 -17.24
C LEU A 46 -10.76 49.48 -17.73
N THR A 47 -10.93 49.58 -19.05
CA THR A 47 -12.26 49.72 -19.65
C THR A 47 -13.05 48.39 -19.58
N PRO A 48 -14.39 48.43 -19.59
CA PRO A 48 -15.21 47.21 -19.59
C PRO A 48 -14.86 46.22 -20.71
N THR A 49 -14.45 46.73 -21.87
CA THR A 49 -14.01 45.93 -23.02
C THR A 49 -12.70 45.20 -22.75
N GLU A 50 -11.74 45.85 -22.09
CA GLU A 50 -10.44 45.24 -21.73
C GLU A 50 -10.60 44.19 -20.62
N ILE A 51 -11.51 44.43 -19.67
CA ILE A 51 -11.89 43.44 -18.65
C ILE A 51 -12.52 42.20 -19.32
N GLY A 52 -13.39 42.41 -20.32
CA GLY A 52 -13.99 41.34 -21.11
C GLY A 52 -12.96 40.48 -21.84
N ALA A 53 -12.01 41.11 -22.53
CA ALA A 53 -10.94 40.41 -23.25
C ALA A 53 -10.01 39.61 -22.32
N ARG A 54 -9.64 40.18 -21.15
CA ARG A 54 -8.85 39.44 -20.15
C ARG A 54 -9.60 38.25 -19.58
N ARG A 55 -10.91 38.40 -19.32
CA ARG A 55 -11.77 37.31 -18.82
C ARG A 55 -11.86 36.16 -19.81
N GLU A 56 -11.98 36.45 -21.10
CA GLU A 56 -12.04 35.42 -22.15
C GLU A 56 -10.73 34.63 -22.29
N ALA A 57 -9.58 35.34 -22.26
CA ALA A 57 -8.27 34.70 -22.29
C ALA A 57 -8.01 33.81 -21.05
N LEU A 58 -8.43 34.27 -19.86
CA LEU A 58 -8.27 33.53 -18.61
C LEU A 58 -9.19 32.30 -18.56
N ASP A 59 -10.42 32.41 -19.07
CA ASP A 59 -11.36 31.29 -19.13
C ASP A 59 -10.85 30.17 -20.05
N GLY A 60 -10.21 30.52 -21.17
CA GLY A 60 -9.53 29.54 -22.04
C GLY A 60 -8.41 28.78 -21.33
N ALA A 61 -7.55 29.48 -20.59
CA ALA A 61 -6.46 28.87 -19.83
C ALA A 61 -6.97 27.99 -18.67
N LEU A 62 -7.96 28.48 -17.92
CA LEU A 62 -8.59 27.73 -16.83
C LEU A 62 -9.29 26.47 -17.34
N ARG A 63 -9.99 26.52 -18.49
CA ARG A 63 -10.57 25.30 -19.10
C ARG A 63 -9.53 24.22 -19.36
N VAL A 64 -8.35 24.57 -19.87
CA VAL A 64 -7.28 23.60 -20.13
C VAL A 64 -6.72 23.02 -18.81
N VAL A 65 -6.56 23.85 -17.77
CA VAL A 65 -6.14 23.39 -16.44
C VAL A 65 -7.17 22.45 -15.83
N PHE A 66 -8.46 22.81 -15.85
CA PHE A 66 -9.53 21.96 -15.33
C PHE A 66 -9.72 20.69 -16.15
N GLN A 67 -9.55 20.72 -17.48
CA GLN A 67 -9.53 19.50 -18.31
C GLN A 67 -8.36 18.57 -17.95
N ARG A 68 -7.17 19.13 -17.66
CA ARG A 68 -6.01 18.34 -17.20
C ARG A 68 -6.20 17.80 -15.78
N LEU A 69 -6.79 18.57 -14.88
CA LEU A 69 -7.16 18.12 -13.54
C LEU A 69 -8.23 17.02 -13.60
N HIS A 70 -9.22 17.14 -14.48
CA HIS A 70 -10.18 16.08 -14.75
C HIS A 70 -9.49 14.85 -15.32
N ALA A 71 -8.60 14.99 -16.32
CA ALA A 71 -7.85 13.87 -16.86
C ALA A 71 -6.94 13.20 -15.80
N LEU A 72 -6.36 13.97 -14.87
CA LEU A 72 -5.58 13.47 -13.73
C LEU A 72 -6.46 12.79 -12.67
N ALA A 73 -7.65 13.32 -12.39
CA ALA A 73 -8.65 12.66 -11.56
C ALA A 73 -9.11 11.34 -12.22
N THR A 74 -9.30 11.33 -13.54
CA THR A 74 -9.64 10.15 -14.33
C THR A 74 -8.50 9.13 -14.41
N ALA A 75 -7.24 9.60 -14.42
CA ALA A 75 -6.06 8.74 -14.28
C ALA A 75 -5.89 8.21 -12.85
N ARG A 76 -6.36 8.94 -11.82
CA ARG A 76 -6.54 8.46 -10.44
C ARG A 76 -7.69 7.45 -10.33
N HIS A 77 -8.73 7.56 -11.15
CA HIS A 77 -9.84 6.61 -11.28
C HIS A 77 -9.46 5.28 -11.98
N GLY A 78 -8.18 5.02 -12.23
CA GLY A 78 -7.67 3.65 -12.43
C GLY A 78 -7.73 2.79 -11.16
N LEU A 79 -8.15 3.37 -10.03
CA LEU A 79 -8.68 2.68 -8.86
C LEU A 79 -10.20 2.74 -8.97
N GLY A 80 -10.86 1.58 -9.09
CA GLY A 80 -12.30 1.49 -9.28
C GLY A 80 -13.11 2.28 -8.24
N THR A 81 -14.33 2.66 -8.59
CA THR A 81 -15.27 3.44 -7.78
C THR A 81 -15.56 2.87 -6.39
N ALA A 82 -15.27 1.58 -6.16
CA ALA A 82 -15.34 0.95 -4.84
C ALA A 82 -14.17 1.35 -3.91
N THR A 83 -13.00 1.69 -4.46
CA THR A 83 -11.79 2.04 -3.69
C THR A 83 -11.82 3.49 -3.19
N GLU A 84 -12.42 4.42 -3.95
CA GLU A 84 -12.53 5.83 -3.55
C GLU A 84 -13.45 6.05 -2.34
N THR A 85 -14.56 5.31 -2.26
CA THR A 85 -15.50 5.42 -1.14
C THR A 85 -14.93 4.81 0.15
N LEU A 86 -13.94 3.92 0.05
CA LEU A 86 -13.25 3.30 1.19
C LEU A 86 -12.01 4.08 1.65
N LEU A 87 -11.40 4.87 0.75
CA LEU A 87 -10.19 5.65 1.01
C LEU A 87 -10.46 7.02 1.63
N LEU A 88 -11.62 7.61 1.34
CA LEU A 88 -12.08 8.87 1.91
C LEU A 88 -13.23 8.56 2.85
N GLY A 89 -12.90 8.10 4.06
CA GLY A 89 -13.85 8.03 5.16
C GLY A 89 -14.49 9.40 5.33
N ALA A 90 -15.75 9.53 4.93
CA ALA A 90 -16.55 10.72 5.18
C ALA A 90 -16.82 10.80 6.68
N GLY A 91 -15.99 11.57 7.39
CA GLY A 91 -16.16 11.94 8.78
C GLY A 91 -14.83 12.32 9.39
N GLN A 92 -14.54 13.63 9.50
CA GLN A 92 -13.46 14.11 10.37
C GLN A 92 -13.75 13.60 11.79
N THR A 93 -12.96 12.62 12.23
CA THR A 93 -12.94 12.22 13.63
C THR A 93 -11.93 13.11 14.35
N ALA A 94 -12.31 13.64 15.51
CA ALA A 94 -11.40 14.44 16.33
C ALA A 94 -10.14 13.60 16.66
N GLY A 95 -8.96 14.08 16.28
CA GLY A 95 -7.67 13.41 16.53
C GLY A 95 -6.94 12.85 15.29
N GLU A 96 -7.42 13.11 14.08
CA GLU A 96 -6.69 12.74 12.86
C GLU A 96 -5.57 13.74 12.54
N VAL A 97 -4.34 13.24 12.45
CA VAL A 97 -3.19 13.98 11.94
C VAL A 97 -3.21 13.91 10.42
N SER A 98 -3.38 15.06 9.79
CA SER A 98 -3.55 15.18 8.34
C SER A 98 -2.27 15.61 7.63
N CYS A 99 -1.35 16.27 8.34
CA CYS A 99 -0.09 16.76 7.77
C CYS A 99 1.13 16.53 8.67
N VAL A 100 2.32 16.64 8.08
CA VAL A 100 3.60 16.47 8.78
C VAL A 100 3.79 17.50 9.89
N GLY A 101 3.31 18.74 9.71
CA GLY A 101 3.41 19.78 10.73
C GLY A 101 2.65 19.44 12.01
N GLU A 102 1.43 18.90 11.87
CA GLU A 102 0.64 18.39 12.99
C GLU A 102 1.34 17.22 13.68
N LEU A 103 1.84 16.24 12.89
CA LEU A 103 2.59 15.10 13.44
C LEU A 103 3.81 15.54 14.26
N ASN A 104 4.58 16.48 13.73
CA ASN A 104 5.76 17.01 14.40
C ASN A 104 5.41 17.79 15.67
N SER A 105 4.28 18.49 15.67
CA SER A 105 3.79 19.25 16.82
C SER A 105 3.47 18.33 17.99
N LEU A 106 2.91 17.14 17.75
CA LEU A 106 2.68 16.12 18.79
C LEU A 106 3.96 15.63 19.47
N GLN A 107 5.13 15.83 18.86
CA GLN A 107 6.40 15.40 19.45
C GLN A 107 6.97 16.42 20.44
N THR A 108 6.45 17.66 20.46
CA THR A 108 6.83 18.65 21.48
C THR A 108 6.44 18.19 22.88
N CYS A 109 5.34 17.42 22.98
CA CYS A 109 4.88 16.76 24.19
C CYS A 109 4.91 15.22 24.00
N ASN A 110 5.95 14.56 24.52
CA ASN A 110 6.19 13.11 24.31
C ASN A 110 5.00 12.17 24.66
N ARG A 111 4.10 12.63 25.54
CA ARG A 111 2.85 11.93 25.90
C ARG A 111 1.81 11.98 24.78
N GLU A 112 1.65 13.11 24.11
CA GLU A 112 0.68 13.30 23.02
C GLU A 112 0.99 12.41 21.81
N LEU A 113 2.27 12.32 21.41
CA LEU A 113 2.68 11.37 20.37
C LEU A 113 2.42 9.91 20.76
N HIS A 114 2.66 9.53 22.02
CA HIS A 114 2.42 8.15 22.45
C HIS A 114 0.94 7.80 22.40
N ASP A 115 0.08 8.67 22.93
CA ASP A 115 -1.37 8.50 22.91
C ASP A 115 -1.89 8.45 21.46
N PHE A 116 -1.32 9.27 20.57
CA PHE A 116 -1.62 9.22 19.14
C PHE A 116 -1.25 7.89 18.48
N ILE A 117 -0.03 7.37 18.75
CA ILE A 117 0.41 6.06 18.23
C ILE A 117 -0.55 4.97 18.68
N LEU A 118 -0.93 4.95 19.97
CA LEU A 118 -1.88 3.97 20.49
C LEU A 118 -3.24 4.09 19.79
N HIS A 119 -3.74 5.31 19.58
CA HIS A 119 -5.00 5.53 18.88
C HIS A 119 -4.95 5.05 17.41
N ALA A 120 -3.87 5.35 16.68
CA ALA A 120 -3.67 4.87 15.31
C ALA A 120 -3.65 3.33 15.24
N GLU A 121 -2.97 2.69 16.19
CA GLU A 121 -2.95 1.23 16.32
C GLU A 121 -4.35 0.66 16.62
N PHE A 122 -5.09 1.24 17.57
CA PHE A 122 -6.46 0.81 17.85
C PHE A 122 -7.39 0.93 16.63
N ARG A 123 -7.23 1.96 15.78
CA ARG A 123 -7.99 2.08 14.52
C ARG A 123 -7.66 0.92 13.56
N GLN A 124 -6.40 0.54 13.44
CA GLN A 124 -6.00 -0.59 12.60
C GLN A 124 -6.50 -1.94 13.17
N GLU A 125 -6.46 -2.11 14.50
CA GLU A 125 -7.03 -3.28 15.18
C GLU A 125 -8.55 -3.38 14.98
N ALA A 126 -9.27 -2.26 15.08
CA ALA A 126 -10.71 -2.22 14.82
C ALA A 126 -11.04 -2.65 13.38
N LYS A 127 -10.24 -2.22 12.39
CA LYS A 127 -10.43 -2.64 10.99
C LYS A 127 -10.14 -4.13 10.78
N LEU A 128 -9.16 -4.69 11.48
CA LEU A 128 -8.88 -6.13 11.49
C LEU A 128 -10.05 -6.93 12.10
N ALA A 129 -10.65 -6.44 13.19
CA ALA A 129 -11.82 -7.07 13.80
C ALA A 129 -13.05 -7.02 12.88
N GLU A 130 -13.26 -5.91 12.17
CA GLU A 130 -14.31 -5.76 11.15
C GLU A 130 -14.11 -6.77 10.01
N LEU A 131 -12.89 -6.89 9.49
CA LEU A 131 -12.56 -7.87 8.46
C LEU A 131 -12.84 -9.30 8.93
N ALA A 132 -12.37 -9.66 10.12
CA ALA A 132 -12.57 -11.00 10.66
C ALA A 132 -14.07 -11.32 10.82
N SER A 133 -14.86 -10.33 11.25
CA SER A 133 -16.32 -10.45 11.36
C SER A 133 -16.97 -10.64 9.98
N ALA A 134 -16.54 -9.89 8.97
CA ALA A 134 -17.04 -10.02 7.60
C ALA A 134 -16.71 -11.38 6.99
N ILE A 135 -15.52 -11.91 7.25
CA ILE A 135 -15.13 -13.27 6.85
C ILE A 135 -16.01 -14.30 7.58
N ALA A 136 -16.09 -14.21 8.91
CA ALA A 136 -16.86 -15.14 9.73
C ALA A 136 -18.34 -15.22 9.33
N ALA A 137 -18.95 -14.09 8.98
CA ALA A 137 -20.33 -14.03 8.49
C ALA A 137 -20.55 -14.82 7.19
N ARG A 138 -19.51 -14.99 6.36
CA ARG A 138 -19.54 -15.82 5.15
C ARG A 138 -19.11 -17.27 5.38
N CYS A 139 -18.77 -17.64 6.61
CA CYS A 139 -18.41 -19.00 6.99
C CYS A 139 -19.60 -19.81 7.52
N THR A 140 -20.71 -19.16 7.88
CA THR A 140 -21.90 -19.80 8.48
C THR A 140 -22.99 -20.17 7.46
N GLY A 141 -22.64 -20.30 6.17
CA GLY A 141 -23.60 -20.63 5.11
C GLY A 141 -24.22 -22.03 5.27
N SER A 142 -25.39 -22.23 4.63
CA SER A 142 -26.21 -23.45 4.76
C SER A 142 -25.59 -24.72 4.13
N SER A 143 -24.51 -24.60 3.36
CA SER A 143 -23.83 -25.71 2.67
C SER A 143 -22.30 -25.54 2.69
N ASP A 144 -21.54 -26.66 2.68
CA ASP A 144 -20.06 -26.65 2.63
C ASP A 144 -19.51 -25.99 1.34
N ALA A 145 -20.28 -26.01 0.26
CA ALA A 145 -19.91 -25.40 -1.02
C ALA A 145 -20.02 -23.87 -1.01
N ASP A 146 -20.84 -23.30 -0.12
CA ASP A 146 -21.11 -21.86 -0.05
C ASP A 146 -20.34 -21.14 1.07
N ARG A 147 -19.62 -21.87 1.93
CA ARG A 147 -18.79 -21.26 2.99
C ARG A 147 -17.41 -20.85 2.48
N VAL A 148 -16.90 -19.73 2.99
CA VAL A 148 -15.49 -19.38 2.78
C VAL A 148 -14.61 -20.44 3.43
N GLY A 149 -13.71 -21.04 2.64
CA GLY A 149 -12.68 -21.96 3.11
C GLY A 149 -11.26 -21.41 2.96
N VAL A 150 -11.10 -20.39 2.11
CA VAL A 150 -9.80 -19.80 1.79
C VAL A 150 -9.88 -18.28 1.88
N VAL A 151 -9.00 -17.68 2.67
CA VAL A 151 -8.76 -16.24 2.70
C VAL A 151 -7.46 -15.96 1.96
N CYS A 152 -7.51 -15.16 0.91
CA CYS A 152 -6.34 -14.78 0.11
C CYS A 152 -5.89 -13.38 0.51
N ILE A 153 -4.64 -13.22 0.91
CA ILE A 153 -4.05 -11.94 1.34
C ILE A 153 -2.88 -11.64 0.41
N ALA A 154 -3.09 -10.71 -0.52
CA ALA A 154 -2.01 -10.18 -1.35
C ALA A 154 -1.87 -8.68 -1.18
N GLY A 155 -0.78 -8.18 -1.71
CA GLY A 155 -0.37 -6.81 -1.51
C GLY A 155 1.09 -6.66 -1.93
N PRO A 156 1.49 -5.46 -2.34
CA PRO A 156 2.84 -5.26 -2.84
C PRO A 156 3.89 -5.46 -1.73
N THR A 157 5.17 -5.43 -2.09
CA THR A 157 6.21 -5.61 -1.07
C THR A 157 6.13 -4.52 0.00
N SER A 158 6.47 -4.88 1.24
CA SER A 158 6.44 -3.99 2.41
C SER A 158 5.05 -3.53 2.85
N SER A 159 4.03 -4.35 2.62
CA SER A 159 2.64 -4.09 3.06
C SER A 159 2.27 -4.71 4.41
N GLY A 160 3.11 -5.56 4.99
CA GLY A 160 2.86 -6.19 6.30
C GLY A 160 2.02 -7.46 6.21
N LYS A 161 2.07 -8.17 5.07
CA LYS A 161 1.18 -9.31 4.74
C LYS A 161 1.31 -10.45 5.75
N THR A 162 2.54 -10.83 6.08
CA THR A 162 2.82 -11.98 6.93
C THR A 162 2.34 -11.71 8.35
N THR A 163 2.67 -10.55 8.92
CA THR A 163 2.14 -10.14 10.23
C THR A 163 0.61 -9.99 10.20
N PHE A 164 0.06 -9.40 9.14
CA PHE A 164 -1.38 -9.23 8.97
C PHE A 164 -2.13 -10.56 8.90
N ALA A 165 -1.60 -11.55 8.16
CA ALA A 165 -2.16 -12.90 8.09
C ALA A 165 -2.19 -13.55 9.47
N THR A 166 -1.08 -13.48 10.23
CA THR A 166 -1.00 -13.99 11.60
C THR A 166 -2.05 -13.34 12.50
N LYS A 167 -2.15 -12.00 12.51
CA LYS A 167 -3.16 -11.30 13.30
C LYS A 167 -4.59 -11.70 12.91
N LEU A 168 -4.87 -11.80 11.61
CA LEU A 168 -6.19 -12.20 11.14
C LEU A 168 -6.58 -13.59 11.64
N THR A 169 -5.65 -14.56 11.65
CA THR A 169 -5.93 -15.89 12.22
C THR A 169 -6.30 -15.83 13.71
N MET A 170 -5.71 -14.91 14.49
CA MET A 170 -6.05 -14.73 15.90
C MET A 170 -7.45 -14.12 16.08
N TYR A 171 -7.80 -13.10 15.28
CA TYR A 171 -9.14 -12.52 15.30
C TYR A 171 -10.22 -13.56 14.91
N LEU A 172 -9.96 -14.36 13.87
CA LEU A 172 -10.84 -15.44 13.46
C LEU A 172 -11.00 -16.49 14.58
N ARG A 173 -9.93 -16.77 15.34
CA ARG A 173 -9.97 -17.68 16.50
C ARG A 173 -10.90 -17.19 17.59
N ASN A 174 -10.93 -15.89 17.86
CA ASN A 174 -11.87 -15.29 18.82
C ASN A 174 -13.34 -15.42 18.37
N LEU A 175 -13.56 -15.57 17.05
CA LEU A 175 -14.88 -15.80 16.45
C LEU A 175 -15.20 -17.30 16.28
N GLY A 176 -14.36 -18.21 16.80
CA GLY A 176 -14.58 -19.66 16.75
C GLY A 176 -14.07 -20.35 15.49
N PHE A 177 -13.27 -19.68 14.66
CA PHE A 177 -12.66 -20.24 13.45
C PHE A 177 -11.15 -20.41 13.61
N THR A 178 -10.58 -21.51 13.13
CA THR A 178 -9.13 -21.74 13.20
C THR A 178 -8.49 -21.46 11.84
N GLY A 179 -7.78 -20.35 11.73
CA GLY A 179 -7.00 -20.03 10.54
C GLY A 179 -5.63 -20.73 10.55
N ARG A 180 -5.20 -21.27 9.41
CA ARG A 180 -3.84 -21.75 9.19
C ARG A 180 -3.24 -21.02 7.99
N ALA A 181 -2.15 -20.30 8.23
CA ALA A 181 -1.47 -19.53 7.18
C ALA A 181 -0.65 -20.44 6.24
N LEU A 182 -0.73 -20.18 4.94
CA LEU A 182 0.09 -20.76 3.88
C LEU A 182 0.84 -19.64 3.15
N THR A 183 2.15 -19.56 3.35
CA THR A 183 3.03 -18.62 2.65
C THR A 183 3.35 -19.16 1.26
N VAL A 184 2.77 -18.55 0.21
CA VAL A 184 3.03 -19.00 -1.17
C VAL A 184 4.43 -18.64 -1.66
N ASP A 185 5.11 -17.70 -1.00
CA ASP A 185 6.49 -17.31 -1.32
C ASP A 185 7.51 -18.47 -1.14
N HIS A 186 7.10 -19.64 -0.62
CA HIS A 186 7.93 -20.85 -0.63
C HIS A 186 7.71 -21.77 -1.86
N TYR A 187 6.75 -21.47 -2.73
CA TYR A 187 6.40 -22.29 -3.88
C TYR A 187 7.16 -21.90 -5.16
N TYR A 188 8.23 -21.13 -5.07
CA TYR A 188 9.10 -20.89 -6.22
C TYR A 188 9.61 -22.21 -6.83
N LEU A 189 9.73 -22.23 -8.15
CA LEU A 189 10.41 -23.29 -8.87
C LEU A 189 11.90 -23.29 -8.47
N PRO A 190 12.52 -24.47 -8.31
CA PRO A 190 13.98 -24.58 -8.22
C PRO A 190 14.69 -23.86 -9.38
N LEU A 191 15.89 -23.33 -9.13
CA LEU A 191 16.61 -22.47 -10.08
C LEU A 191 16.78 -23.10 -11.47
N ASP A 192 17.08 -24.40 -11.53
CA ASP A 192 17.22 -25.17 -12.76
C ASP A 192 15.92 -25.34 -13.55
N ARG A 193 14.77 -25.09 -12.91
CA ARG A 193 13.42 -25.09 -13.48
C ARG A 193 12.88 -23.68 -13.76
N GLN A 194 13.62 -22.63 -13.38
CA GLN A 194 13.20 -21.25 -13.65
C GLN A 194 13.24 -20.96 -15.17
N PRO A 195 12.14 -20.49 -15.81
CA PRO A 195 12.06 -20.36 -17.26
C PRO A 195 13.19 -19.51 -17.88
N ARG A 196 13.44 -18.32 -17.30
CA ARG A 196 14.49 -17.41 -17.78
C ARG A 196 15.90 -17.97 -17.52
N TYR A 197 16.09 -18.68 -16.42
CA TYR A 197 17.38 -19.34 -16.15
C TYR A 197 17.63 -20.48 -17.14
N GLN A 198 16.62 -21.28 -17.47
CA GLN A 198 16.76 -22.34 -18.46
C GLN A 198 17.18 -21.80 -19.83
N ALA A 199 16.62 -20.65 -20.23
CA ALA A 199 16.92 -20.01 -21.51
C ALA A 199 18.33 -19.38 -21.57
N ARG A 200 18.81 -18.77 -20.47
CA ARG A 200 20.02 -17.92 -20.50
C ARG A 200 21.17 -18.38 -19.61
N LYS A 201 20.89 -19.28 -18.66
CA LYS A 201 21.82 -19.76 -17.63
C LYS A 201 22.44 -18.64 -16.76
N LEU A 202 21.80 -17.47 -16.70
CA LEU A 202 22.14 -16.38 -15.78
C LEU A 202 21.11 -16.27 -14.66
N ARG A 203 21.58 -16.35 -13.42
CA ARG A 203 20.72 -16.21 -12.23
C ARG A 203 20.15 -14.79 -12.06
N SER A 204 20.86 -13.77 -12.53
CA SER A 204 20.42 -12.38 -12.52
C SER A 204 19.16 -12.12 -13.33
N ASP A 205 18.84 -13.00 -14.28
CA ASP A 205 17.73 -12.82 -15.22
C ASP A 205 16.42 -13.42 -14.71
N VAL A 206 16.44 -14.12 -13.56
CA VAL A 206 15.24 -14.70 -12.95
C VAL A 206 14.32 -13.60 -12.45
N ASP A 207 13.06 -13.68 -12.86
CA ASP A 207 12.01 -12.73 -12.50
C ASP A 207 11.11 -13.35 -11.43
N TYR A 208 11.52 -13.20 -10.18
CA TYR A 208 10.78 -13.75 -9.03
C TYR A 208 9.42 -13.07 -8.80
N ASP A 209 9.15 -11.93 -9.45
CA ASP A 209 7.83 -11.30 -9.37
C ASP A 209 6.86 -11.89 -10.42
N HIS A 210 7.34 -12.68 -11.40
CA HIS A 210 6.50 -13.31 -12.40
C HIS A 210 5.86 -14.59 -11.86
N VAL A 211 4.57 -14.84 -12.15
CA VAL A 211 3.85 -16.03 -11.67
C VAL A 211 4.49 -17.34 -12.12
N GLU A 212 4.99 -17.41 -13.36
CA GLU A 212 5.74 -18.58 -13.88
C GLU A 212 7.02 -18.94 -13.09
N SER A 213 7.53 -18.04 -12.25
CA SER A 213 8.64 -18.41 -11.36
C SER A 213 8.19 -19.29 -10.20
N MET A 214 6.87 -19.45 -10.03
CA MET A 214 6.21 -20.22 -8.99
C MET A 214 5.54 -21.47 -9.56
N ASP A 215 5.44 -22.48 -8.71
CA ASP A 215 4.84 -23.77 -8.99
C ASP A 215 3.32 -23.70 -8.74
N SER A 216 2.62 -22.97 -9.61
CA SER A 216 1.18 -22.70 -9.49
C SER A 216 0.33 -23.96 -9.37
N ASP A 217 0.72 -25.03 -10.06
CA ASP A 217 0.03 -26.31 -10.02
C ASP A 217 0.15 -26.96 -8.64
N LEU A 218 1.35 -26.96 -8.05
CA LEU A 218 1.56 -27.46 -6.69
C LEU A 218 0.82 -26.63 -5.63
N VAL A 219 0.75 -25.30 -5.82
CA VAL A 219 -0.06 -24.42 -4.95
C VAL A 219 -1.53 -24.84 -5.00
N GLY A 220 -2.10 -24.96 -6.20
CA GLY A 220 -3.50 -25.37 -6.39
C GLY A 220 -3.79 -26.76 -5.82
N GLU A 221 -2.90 -27.73 -6.07
CA GLU A 221 -2.99 -29.09 -5.50
C GLU A 221 -3.05 -29.05 -3.97
N HIS A 222 -2.09 -28.36 -3.34
CA HIS A 222 -2.02 -28.28 -1.88
C HIS A 222 -3.23 -27.57 -1.28
N ILE A 223 -3.74 -26.52 -1.91
CA ILE A 223 -4.97 -25.86 -1.46
C ILE A 223 -6.14 -26.85 -1.44
N ASN A 224 -6.36 -27.59 -2.53
CA ASN A 224 -7.48 -28.54 -2.60
C ASN A 224 -7.35 -29.67 -1.56
N ARG A 225 -6.16 -30.24 -1.42
CA ARG A 225 -5.87 -31.31 -0.44
C ARG A 225 -6.07 -30.84 1.00
N LEU A 226 -5.59 -29.64 1.32
CA LEU A 226 -5.81 -29.03 2.64
C LEU A 226 -7.29 -28.81 2.93
N LEU A 227 -8.06 -28.31 1.95
CA LEU A 227 -9.51 -28.14 2.06
C LEU A 227 -10.28 -29.46 2.18
N ALA A 228 -9.72 -30.56 1.66
CA ALA A 228 -10.23 -31.93 1.85
C ALA A 228 -9.83 -32.53 3.22
N GLY A 229 -9.06 -31.81 4.03
CA GLY A 229 -8.58 -32.28 5.33
C GLY A 229 -7.40 -33.24 5.23
N GLU A 230 -6.70 -33.29 4.10
CA GLU A 230 -5.47 -34.06 3.91
C GLU A 230 -4.25 -33.29 4.43
N GLU A 231 -3.18 -34.04 4.75
CA GLU A 231 -1.88 -33.46 5.05
C GLU A 231 -1.07 -33.28 3.76
N VAL A 232 -0.36 -32.16 3.66
CA VAL A 232 0.58 -31.83 2.57
C VAL A 232 1.95 -31.48 3.14
N ARG A 233 2.99 -31.51 2.31
CA ARG A 233 4.34 -31.05 2.69
C ARG A 233 4.64 -29.75 1.96
N THR A 234 4.52 -28.63 2.66
CA THR A 234 4.78 -27.32 2.05
C THR A 234 6.27 -27.14 1.82
N PRO A 235 6.69 -26.71 0.62
CA PRO A 235 8.10 -26.46 0.35
C PRO A 235 8.67 -25.37 1.26
N VAL A 236 9.98 -25.33 1.40
CA VAL A 236 10.72 -24.22 2.02
C VAL A 236 11.73 -23.73 1.00
N TYR A 237 11.46 -22.59 0.35
CA TYR A 237 12.35 -22.06 -0.68
C TYR A 237 13.47 -21.22 -0.07
N ASN A 238 14.71 -21.53 -0.45
CA ASN A 238 15.90 -20.83 -0.02
C ASN A 238 16.37 -19.85 -1.09
N MET A 239 16.14 -18.56 -0.85
CA MET A 239 16.49 -17.48 -1.77
C MET A 239 18.01 -17.37 -2.03
N LYS A 240 18.86 -17.85 -1.09
CA LYS A 240 20.32 -17.82 -1.25
C LYS A 240 20.80 -18.92 -2.18
N THR A 241 20.29 -20.14 -2.03
CA THR A 241 20.68 -21.26 -2.91
C THR A 241 19.92 -21.23 -4.24
N GLY A 242 18.67 -20.74 -4.23
CA GLY A 242 17.74 -20.82 -5.36
C GLY A 242 17.03 -22.18 -5.45
N PHE A 243 17.01 -22.96 -4.37
CA PHE A 243 16.43 -24.30 -4.34
C PHE A 243 15.47 -24.45 -3.15
N ARG A 244 14.67 -25.52 -3.17
CA ARG A 244 13.84 -25.93 -2.04
C ARG A 244 14.67 -26.74 -1.06
N ASP A 245 14.57 -26.42 0.21
CA ASP A 245 15.30 -27.11 1.28
C ASP A 245 14.48 -28.31 1.80
N GLY A 246 15.16 -29.46 1.94
CA GLY A 246 14.60 -30.68 2.53
C GLY A 246 13.35 -31.23 1.84
N GLU A 247 12.55 -31.98 2.61
CA GLU A 247 11.28 -32.57 2.16
C GLU A 247 10.08 -31.64 2.37
N GLY A 248 10.31 -30.41 2.82
CA GLY A 248 9.25 -29.48 3.23
C GLY A 248 8.63 -29.80 4.60
N THR A 249 7.74 -28.90 5.01
CA THR A 249 7.10 -28.88 6.33
C THR A 249 5.70 -29.49 6.27
N PRO A 250 5.35 -30.46 7.15
CA PRO A 250 4.02 -31.02 7.17
C PRO A 250 2.99 -29.95 7.58
N MET A 251 1.87 -29.93 6.86
CA MET A 251 0.78 -28.99 7.09
C MET A 251 -0.56 -29.67 6.87
N LYS A 252 -1.49 -29.44 7.80
CA LYS A 252 -2.87 -29.92 7.74
C LYS A 252 -3.79 -28.84 8.31
N LEU A 253 -5.00 -28.72 7.78
CA LEU A 253 -6.03 -27.91 8.42
C LEU A 253 -6.49 -28.57 9.73
N PRO A 254 -6.63 -27.82 10.84
CA PRO A 254 -7.16 -28.36 12.08
C PRO A 254 -8.57 -28.94 11.92
N ALA A 255 -8.90 -29.96 12.69
CA ALA A 255 -10.27 -30.45 12.81
C ALA A 255 -11.06 -29.58 13.82
N PRO A 256 -12.37 -29.34 13.63
CA PRO A 256 -13.15 -29.71 12.45
C PRO A 256 -12.83 -28.84 11.22
N VAL A 257 -12.81 -29.43 10.01
CA VAL A 257 -12.51 -28.70 8.75
C VAL A 257 -13.58 -27.65 8.46
N GLU A 258 -14.82 -27.85 8.94
CA GLU A 258 -15.93 -26.88 8.85
C GLU A 258 -15.65 -25.56 9.59
N LYS A 259 -14.80 -25.59 10.63
CA LYS A 259 -14.38 -24.40 11.39
C LYS A 259 -12.95 -23.96 11.08
N SER A 260 -12.29 -24.61 10.14
CA SER A 260 -10.93 -24.28 9.74
C SER A 260 -10.90 -23.52 8.42
N MET A 261 -9.94 -22.61 8.31
CA MET A 261 -9.75 -21.76 7.14
C MET A 261 -8.29 -21.78 6.73
N LEU A 262 -8.05 -21.89 5.43
CA LEU A 262 -6.74 -21.68 4.85
C LEU A 262 -6.53 -20.19 4.61
N VAL A 263 -5.50 -19.60 5.19
CA VAL A 263 -5.13 -18.20 4.96
C VAL A 263 -3.90 -18.16 4.07
N ILE A 264 -4.09 -17.90 2.79
CA ILE A 264 -3.01 -17.86 1.82
C ILE A 264 -2.44 -16.45 1.79
N GLU A 265 -1.13 -16.32 1.97
CA GLU A 265 -0.45 -15.02 1.92
C GLU A 265 0.76 -15.06 0.99
N GLY A 266 0.97 -13.96 0.28
CA GLY A 266 2.10 -13.75 -0.61
C GLY A 266 1.78 -12.71 -1.68
N ILE A 267 2.77 -12.31 -2.47
CA ILE A 267 2.55 -11.28 -3.51
C ILE A 267 1.57 -11.73 -4.60
N HIS A 268 1.49 -13.05 -4.84
CA HIS A 268 0.63 -13.70 -5.83
C HIS A 268 -0.60 -14.38 -5.23
N ALA A 269 -0.93 -14.18 -3.94
CA ALA A 269 -2.04 -14.90 -3.32
C ALA A 269 -3.42 -14.62 -3.96
N LEU A 270 -3.56 -13.53 -4.72
CA LEU A 270 -4.76 -13.20 -5.50
C LEU A 270 -4.70 -13.65 -6.97
N ASN A 271 -3.59 -14.25 -7.40
CA ASN A 271 -3.38 -14.65 -8.78
C ASN A 271 -4.36 -15.79 -9.17
N PRO A 272 -5.15 -15.64 -10.24
CA PRO A 272 -6.09 -16.66 -10.69
C PRO A 272 -5.46 -18.04 -10.93
N GLU A 273 -4.18 -18.10 -11.32
CA GLU A 273 -3.48 -19.37 -11.56
C GLU A 273 -3.43 -20.27 -10.33
N PHE A 274 -3.31 -19.68 -9.13
CA PHE A 274 -3.31 -20.43 -7.87
C PHE A 274 -4.72 -20.87 -7.44
N LEU A 275 -5.74 -20.13 -7.90
CA LEU A 275 -7.11 -20.23 -7.41
C LEU A 275 -8.04 -20.95 -8.40
N LYS A 276 -7.53 -21.36 -9.57
CA LYS A 276 -8.30 -21.93 -10.69
C LYS A 276 -9.21 -23.11 -10.32
N THR A 277 -8.79 -23.91 -9.33
CA THR A 277 -9.54 -25.09 -8.87
C THR A 277 -10.47 -24.80 -7.70
N VAL A 278 -10.41 -23.61 -7.10
CA VAL A 278 -11.18 -23.25 -5.91
C VAL A 278 -12.42 -22.47 -6.34
N PRO A 279 -13.64 -22.94 -6.02
CA PRO A 279 -14.87 -22.20 -6.33
C PRO A 279 -14.84 -20.78 -5.75
N SER A 280 -15.25 -19.79 -6.54
CA SER A 280 -15.19 -18.37 -6.15
C SER A 280 -15.89 -18.06 -4.83
N LYS A 281 -17.00 -18.74 -4.54
CA LYS A 281 -17.75 -18.58 -3.27
C LYS A 281 -16.94 -18.99 -2.03
N ARG A 282 -15.99 -19.93 -2.19
CA ARG A 282 -15.10 -20.39 -1.10
C ARG A 282 -13.93 -19.45 -0.84
N LEU A 283 -13.77 -18.41 -1.67
CA LEU A 283 -12.70 -17.42 -1.57
C LEU A 283 -13.20 -16.16 -0.85
N PHE A 284 -12.35 -15.62 0.00
CA PHE A 284 -12.42 -14.24 0.47
C PHE A 284 -11.07 -13.56 0.18
N LYS A 285 -11.09 -12.50 -0.62
CA LYS A 285 -9.90 -11.86 -1.17
C LYS A 285 -9.66 -10.53 -0.48
N VAL A 286 -8.47 -10.37 0.09
CA VAL A 286 -8.03 -9.18 0.80
C VAL A 286 -6.80 -8.62 0.10
N TYR A 287 -6.85 -7.33 -0.23
CA TYR A 287 -5.69 -6.58 -0.72
C TYR A 287 -5.20 -5.63 0.36
N ILE A 288 -3.96 -5.82 0.82
CA ILE A 288 -3.33 -4.96 1.82
C ILE A 288 -2.31 -4.03 1.15
N SER A 289 -2.40 -2.73 1.43
CA SER A 289 -1.49 -1.73 0.87
C SER A 289 -1.28 -0.59 1.86
N PRO A 290 -0.04 -0.09 2.06
CA PRO A 290 0.21 1.04 2.94
C PRO A 290 -0.03 2.35 2.18
N ILE A 291 -1.25 2.84 2.27
CA ILE A 291 -1.67 4.06 1.58
C ILE A 291 -1.51 5.22 2.55
N SER A 292 -0.48 6.05 2.33
CA SER A 292 -0.27 7.22 3.17
C SER A 292 -1.18 8.36 2.72
N SER A 293 -1.89 8.96 3.66
CA SER A 293 -2.73 10.16 3.49
C SER A 293 -2.06 11.44 4.01
N LEU A 294 -0.84 11.35 4.54
CA LEU A 294 -0.18 12.44 5.24
C LEU A 294 0.31 13.51 4.26
N GLN A 295 -0.15 14.75 4.43
CA GLN A 295 0.27 15.90 3.62
C GLN A 295 1.63 16.42 4.07
N LEU A 296 2.55 16.60 3.12
CA LEU A 296 3.84 17.28 3.35
C LEU A 296 3.65 18.80 3.37
N ASP A 297 2.81 19.31 2.47
CA ASP A 297 2.39 20.70 2.34
C ASP A 297 1.00 20.77 1.68
N GLU A 298 0.50 21.97 1.35
CA GLU A 298 -0.83 22.17 0.75
C GLU A 298 -1.02 21.47 -0.62
N ALA A 299 0.06 21.18 -1.34
CA ALA A 299 0.02 20.64 -2.70
C ALA A 299 0.63 19.22 -2.81
N ASN A 300 1.42 18.78 -1.83
CA ASN A 300 2.17 17.54 -1.89
C ASN A 300 1.81 16.60 -0.73
N ALA A 301 1.44 15.37 -1.08
CA ALA A 301 1.27 14.28 -0.12
C ALA A 301 2.50 13.37 -0.05
N LEU A 302 2.70 12.72 1.09
CA LEU A 302 3.68 11.67 1.24
C LEU A 302 3.35 10.52 0.29
N LYS A 303 4.29 10.21 -0.60
CA LYS A 303 4.09 9.15 -1.58
C LYS A 303 4.10 7.79 -0.89
N THR A 304 3.05 7.00 -1.12
CA THR A 304 3.00 5.57 -0.76
C THR A 304 4.26 4.80 -1.21
N THR A 305 4.82 5.14 -2.38
CA THR A 305 6.05 4.51 -2.86
C THR A 305 7.25 4.79 -1.96
N ASP A 306 7.35 5.98 -1.40
CA ASP A 306 8.45 6.36 -0.50
C ASP A 306 8.27 5.69 0.86
N ASN A 307 7.05 5.66 1.41
CA ASN A 307 6.76 4.90 2.64
C ASN A 307 7.15 3.43 2.52
N ARG A 308 6.74 2.77 1.43
CA ARG A 308 7.07 1.37 1.17
C ARG A 308 8.56 1.12 0.98
N LEU A 309 9.26 2.03 0.31
CA LEU A 309 10.70 1.94 0.11
C LEU A 309 11.44 2.04 1.45
N LEU A 310 11.03 2.94 2.34
CA LEU A 310 11.66 3.09 3.66
C LEU A 310 11.38 1.89 4.57
N ARG A 311 10.13 1.37 4.59
CA ARG A 311 9.81 0.09 5.24
C ARG A 311 10.70 -1.04 4.71
N ARG A 312 10.86 -1.13 3.38
CA ARG A 312 11.71 -2.14 2.75
C ARG A 312 13.17 -1.99 3.16
N MET A 313 13.70 -0.78 3.15
CA MET A 313 15.09 -0.50 3.48
C MET A 313 15.43 -0.93 4.91
N SER A 314 14.56 -0.59 5.86
CA SER A 314 14.70 -1.05 7.26
C SER A 314 14.74 -2.58 7.35
N ARG A 315 13.75 -3.27 6.75
CA ARG A 315 13.69 -4.74 6.74
C ARG A 315 14.87 -5.40 6.05
N ASP A 316 15.21 -4.93 4.84
CA ASP A 316 16.26 -5.52 4.02
C ASP A 316 17.63 -5.35 4.71
N TYR A 317 17.84 -4.26 5.47
CA TYR A 317 19.02 -4.08 6.32
C TYR A 317 19.00 -5.03 7.54
N LEU A 318 17.93 -5.00 8.34
CA LEU A 318 17.84 -5.74 9.60
C LEU A 318 17.85 -7.26 9.43
N PHE A 319 17.14 -7.78 8.42
CA PHE A 319 16.87 -9.21 8.32
C PHE A 319 17.52 -9.87 7.10
N ARG A 320 17.97 -9.09 6.10
CA ARG A 320 18.51 -9.63 4.84
C ARG A 320 19.94 -9.22 4.54
N GLY A 321 20.54 -8.34 5.36
CA GLY A 321 21.92 -7.90 5.20
C GLY A 321 22.18 -7.07 3.94
N HIS A 322 21.15 -6.44 3.37
CA HIS A 322 21.32 -5.54 2.22
C HIS A 322 21.65 -4.11 2.66
N SER A 323 22.51 -3.44 1.91
CA SER A 323 22.76 -2.00 2.07
C SER A 323 21.60 -1.15 1.51
N ALA A 324 21.56 0.13 1.89
CA ALA A 324 20.63 1.10 1.29
C ALA A 324 20.82 1.20 -0.23
N SER A 325 22.07 1.30 -0.71
CA SER A 325 22.39 1.32 -2.14
C SER A 325 21.85 0.08 -2.87
N LYS A 326 22.06 -1.12 -2.31
CA LYS A 326 21.51 -2.35 -2.90
C LYS A 326 19.98 -2.30 -2.98
N THR A 327 19.31 -1.89 -1.92
CA THR A 327 17.84 -1.77 -1.89
C THR A 327 17.34 -0.77 -2.93
N LEU A 328 17.96 0.41 -3.01
CA LEU A 328 17.62 1.46 -3.99
C LEU A 328 17.79 0.96 -5.43
N SER A 329 18.90 0.28 -5.73
CA SER A 329 19.20 -0.24 -7.07
C SER A 329 18.14 -1.23 -7.59
N MET A 330 17.45 -1.95 -6.69
CA MET A 330 16.43 -2.93 -7.04
C MET A 330 15.02 -2.32 -7.14
N TRP A 331 14.80 -1.13 -6.58
CA TRP A 331 13.46 -0.59 -6.35
C TRP A 331 12.66 -0.41 -7.63
N ALA A 332 13.30 0.10 -8.70
CA ALA A 332 12.63 0.30 -9.99
C ALA A 332 12.15 -1.02 -10.61
N ASN A 333 12.94 -2.09 -10.49
CA ASN A 333 12.56 -3.40 -11.00
C ASN A 333 11.40 -4.00 -10.21
N VAL A 334 11.43 -3.88 -8.88
CA VAL A 334 10.32 -4.36 -8.04
C VAL A 334 9.03 -3.59 -8.34
N ARG A 335 9.12 -2.27 -8.50
CA ARG A 335 7.98 -1.44 -8.90
C ARG A 335 7.39 -1.84 -10.25
N ARG A 336 8.25 -2.24 -11.19
CA ARG A 336 7.82 -2.77 -12.50
C ARG A 336 7.11 -4.11 -12.32
N GLY A 337 7.71 -5.05 -11.59
CA GLY A 337 7.10 -6.35 -11.31
C GLY A 337 5.74 -6.22 -10.64
N GLU A 338 5.61 -5.32 -9.66
CA GLU A 338 4.32 -5.02 -9.01
C GLU A 338 3.26 -4.50 -9.99
N HIS A 339 3.62 -3.55 -10.85
CA HIS A 339 2.68 -3.02 -11.85
C HIS A 339 2.23 -4.07 -12.84
N THR A 340 3.12 -4.96 -13.25
CA THR A 340 2.83 -5.95 -14.27
C THR A 340 2.10 -7.16 -13.71
N TRP A 341 2.45 -7.62 -12.51
CA TRP A 341 2.04 -8.95 -12.04
C TRP A 341 1.18 -8.95 -10.77
N ILE A 342 1.16 -7.85 -10.00
CA ILE A 342 0.49 -7.82 -8.67
C ILE A 342 -0.74 -6.90 -8.72
N PHE A 343 -0.57 -5.66 -9.16
CA PHE A 343 -1.65 -4.66 -9.20
C PHE A 343 -2.85 -5.05 -10.07
N PRO A 344 -2.71 -5.78 -11.19
CA PRO A 344 -3.88 -6.20 -11.98
C PRO A 344 -4.89 -7.06 -11.20
N HIS A 345 -4.50 -7.65 -10.07
CA HIS A 345 -5.38 -8.50 -9.26
C HIS A 345 -6.04 -7.77 -8.08
N GLN A 346 -5.82 -6.45 -7.92
CA GLN A 346 -6.32 -5.70 -6.76
C GLN A 346 -7.80 -5.29 -6.87
N ASP A 347 -8.38 -5.23 -8.07
CA ASP A 347 -9.75 -4.73 -8.26
C ASP A 347 -10.82 -5.78 -7.94
N ALA A 348 -10.47 -7.06 -8.06
CA ALA A 348 -11.37 -8.20 -7.86
C ALA A 348 -11.30 -8.76 -6.43
N VAL A 349 -11.23 -7.86 -5.43
CA VAL A 349 -11.12 -8.22 -4.01
C VAL A 349 -12.37 -7.88 -3.21
N ASP A 350 -12.63 -8.66 -2.16
CA ASP A 350 -13.75 -8.42 -1.25
C ASP A 350 -13.46 -7.25 -0.30
N MET A 351 -12.19 -7.05 0.08
CA MET A 351 -11.81 -5.94 0.95
C MET A 351 -10.40 -5.42 0.69
N VAL A 352 -10.24 -4.09 0.78
CA VAL A 352 -8.93 -3.43 0.80
C VAL A 352 -8.62 -2.98 2.22
N VAL A 353 -7.39 -3.21 2.66
CA VAL A 353 -6.90 -2.79 3.98
C VAL A 353 -5.72 -1.83 3.83
N ASN A 354 -5.86 -0.65 4.43
CA ASN A 354 -4.73 0.25 4.61
C ASN A 354 -3.84 -0.24 5.76
N SER A 355 -2.59 -0.55 5.45
CA SER A 355 -1.60 -0.95 6.46
C SER A 355 -0.71 0.19 6.95
N SER A 356 -0.86 1.40 6.40
CA SER A 356 -0.08 2.57 6.80
C SER A 356 -0.65 3.20 8.07
N HIS A 357 0.26 3.65 8.92
CA HIS A 357 0.02 4.62 9.98
C HIS A 357 0.66 5.96 9.63
N GLU A 358 0.12 7.04 10.17
CA GLU A 358 0.61 8.40 9.93
C GLU A 358 1.96 8.65 10.61
N TYR A 359 2.22 7.98 11.74
CA TYR A 359 3.42 8.19 12.54
C TYR A 359 4.68 7.49 11.99
N GLU A 360 4.55 6.64 10.95
CA GLU A 360 5.62 5.72 10.53
C GLU A 360 6.92 6.40 10.16
N MET A 361 6.86 7.55 9.50
CA MET A 361 8.06 8.28 9.07
C MET A 361 8.93 8.67 10.27
N ALA A 362 8.30 9.09 11.38
CA ALA A 362 9.01 9.42 12.61
C ALA A 362 9.76 8.21 13.18
N ILE A 363 9.17 7.02 13.07
CA ILE A 363 9.75 5.76 13.58
C ILE A 363 10.81 5.19 12.64
N LEU A 364 10.58 5.25 11.32
CA LEU A 364 11.51 4.73 10.31
C LEU A 364 12.76 5.59 10.19
N LYS A 365 12.62 6.92 10.33
CA LYS A 365 13.71 7.89 10.19
C LYS A 365 15.00 7.49 10.92
N PRO A 366 15.01 7.25 12.25
CA PRO A 366 16.25 6.90 12.96
C PRO A 366 16.90 5.58 12.49
N LEU A 367 16.13 4.69 11.84
CA LEU A 367 16.65 3.43 11.30
C LEU A 367 17.26 3.60 9.92
N VAL A 368 16.61 4.39 9.05
CA VAL A 368 16.98 4.49 7.63
C VAL A 368 17.89 5.67 7.30
N GLU A 369 17.84 6.75 8.09
CA GLU A 369 18.65 7.95 7.85
C GLU A 369 20.17 7.66 7.89
N PRO A 370 20.71 6.89 8.86
CA PRO A 370 22.12 6.51 8.84
C PRO A 370 22.48 5.65 7.62
N LEU A 371 21.57 4.78 7.17
CA LEU A 371 21.80 3.90 6.02
C LEU A 371 21.86 4.69 4.71
N LEU A 372 20.99 5.69 4.57
CA LEU A 372 20.97 6.61 3.42
C LEU A 372 22.19 7.52 3.41
N ALA A 373 22.60 8.03 4.57
CA ALA A 373 23.79 8.88 4.71
C ALA A 373 25.10 8.13 4.40
N ALA A 374 25.11 6.80 4.56
CA ALA A 374 26.25 5.95 4.23
C ALA A 374 26.42 5.68 2.72
N VAL A 375 25.49 6.10 1.87
CA VAL A 375 25.61 5.98 0.41
C VAL A 375 26.62 7.03 -0.08
N PRO A 376 27.75 6.63 -0.70
CA PRO A 376 28.81 7.57 -1.06
C PRO A 376 28.44 8.41 -2.30
N PRO A 377 29.03 9.60 -2.48
CA PRO A 377 28.69 10.51 -3.60
C PRO A 377 28.91 9.95 -5.01
N ASP A 378 29.78 8.96 -5.16
CA ASP A 378 30.10 8.29 -6.42
C ASP A 378 29.20 7.07 -6.72
N ASP A 379 28.32 6.68 -5.78
CA ASP A 379 27.32 5.63 -5.99
C ASP A 379 26.21 6.10 -6.94
N ALA A 380 25.82 5.26 -7.89
CA ALA A 380 24.73 5.53 -8.83
C ALA A 380 23.38 5.84 -8.16
N GLN A 381 23.18 5.42 -6.91
CA GLN A 381 21.97 5.64 -6.11
C GLN A 381 22.06 6.88 -5.21
N TYR A 382 23.18 7.62 -5.20
CA TYR A 382 23.39 8.77 -4.32
C TYR A 382 22.28 9.83 -4.45
N ALA A 383 21.86 10.18 -5.67
CA ALA A 383 20.79 11.15 -5.89
C ALA A 383 19.45 10.71 -5.27
N ALA A 384 19.12 9.42 -5.34
CA ALA A 384 17.92 8.87 -4.72
C ALA A 384 18.03 8.90 -3.18
N ALA A 385 19.22 8.61 -2.65
CA ALA A 385 19.49 8.69 -1.22
C ALA A 385 19.34 10.12 -0.68
N VAL A 386 19.94 11.10 -1.35
CA VAL A 386 19.82 12.53 -1.01
C VAL A 386 18.36 12.99 -1.04
N ARG A 387 17.59 12.59 -2.06
CA ARG A 387 16.16 12.91 -2.14
C ARG A 387 15.37 12.39 -0.93
N LEU A 388 15.63 11.15 -0.51
CA LEU A 388 14.98 10.55 0.66
C LEU A 388 15.43 11.21 1.95
N LEU A 389 16.71 11.57 2.09
CA LEU A 389 17.20 12.36 3.22
C LEU A 389 16.49 13.72 3.30
N SER A 390 16.32 14.41 2.17
CA SER A 390 15.55 15.67 2.10
C SER A 390 14.10 15.50 2.54
N LEU A 391 13.45 14.39 2.15
CA LEU A 391 12.10 14.05 2.64
C LEU A 391 12.10 13.83 4.16
N LEU A 392 13.04 13.05 4.68
CA LEU A 392 13.13 12.72 6.11
C LEU A 392 13.44 13.94 7.00
N ARG A 393 14.06 14.99 6.45
CA ARG A 393 14.26 16.26 7.17
C ARG A 393 12.95 16.92 7.60
N LEU A 394 11.84 16.63 6.91
CA LEU A 394 10.53 17.16 7.26
C LEU A 394 9.95 16.53 8.54
N PHE A 395 10.48 15.40 9.02
CA PHE A 395 9.92 14.65 10.13
C PHE A 395 10.79 14.73 11.38
N HIS A 396 10.18 14.88 12.55
CA HIS A 396 10.86 14.65 13.83
C HIS A 396 10.95 13.15 14.12
N SER A 397 12.10 12.70 14.64
CA SER A 397 12.36 11.27 14.91
C SER A 397 11.70 10.83 16.22
N ALA A 398 11.16 9.61 16.23
CA ALA A 398 10.58 8.97 17.41
C ALA A 398 11.18 7.57 17.62
N SER A 399 11.23 7.14 18.88
CA SER A 399 11.76 5.82 19.23
C SER A 399 10.82 4.69 18.82
N THR A 400 11.39 3.61 18.28
CA THR A 400 10.67 2.34 17.97
C THR A 400 10.02 1.72 19.20
N ALA A 401 10.51 2.03 20.41
CA ALA A 401 9.93 1.55 21.67
C ALA A 401 8.49 2.02 21.91
N LYS A 402 8.04 3.08 21.23
CA LYS A 402 6.65 3.58 21.30
C LYS A 402 5.66 2.73 20.51
N VAL A 403 6.14 1.95 19.55
CA VAL A 403 5.29 1.13 18.68
C VAL A 403 4.89 -0.14 19.44
N PRO A 404 3.59 -0.51 19.52
CA PRO A 404 3.20 -1.77 20.13
C PRO A 404 3.87 -2.98 19.48
N THR A 405 4.15 -4.02 20.25
CA THR A 405 4.75 -5.26 19.74
C THR A 405 3.82 -6.00 18.76
N THR A 406 2.51 -5.70 18.80
CA THR A 406 1.49 -6.25 17.90
C THR A 406 1.29 -5.45 16.61
N SER A 407 1.96 -4.30 16.44
CA SER A 407 1.82 -3.45 15.25
C SER A 407 2.26 -4.16 13.97
N LEU A 408 1.60 -3.89 12.84
CA LEU A 408 2.08 -4.35 11.53
C LEU A 408 3.44 -3.76 11.16
N LEU A 409 3.78 -2.58 11.70
CA LEU A 409 5.07 -1.93 11.43
C LEU A 409 6.26 -2.74 11.97
N ARG A 410 6.03 -3.62 12.97
CA ARG A 410 7.05 -4.48 13.58
C ARG A 410 7.68 -5.46 12.58
N GLU A 411 6.98 -5.80 11.50
CA GLU A 411 7.56 -6.55 10.37
C GLU A 411 8.76 -5.82 9.75
N PHE A 412 8.85 -4.49 9.86
CA PHE A 412 9.90 -3.70 9.21
C PHE A 412 10.97 -3.18 10.16
N ILE A 413 10.63 -3.05 11.44
CA ILE A 413 11.49 -2.41 12.45
C ILE A 413 12.01 -3.37 13.52
N GLY A 414 11.52 -4.62 13.58
CA GLY A 414 11.92 -5.60 14.59
C GLY A 414 11.15 -5.50 15.92
N ASP A 415 11.51 -6.38 16.85
CA ASP A 415 10.89 -6.56 18.19
C ASP A 415 9.36 -6.75 18.14
N GLY A 416 8.87 -7.45 17.12
CA GLY A 416 7.47 -7.84 17.02
C GLY A 416 7.12 -9.02 17.91
N ALA A 417 5.83 -9.13 18.27
CA ALA A 417 5.28 -10.29 18.98
C ALA A 417 5.10 -11.53 18.08
N PHE A 418 5.35 -11.40 16.78
CA PHE A 418 5.12 -12.43 15.78
C PHE A 418 6.41 -12.77 15.05
N ASP A 419 6.74 -14.06 14.96
CA ASP A 419 7.85 -14.54 14.15
C ASP A 419 7.50 -14.38 12.66
N CYS A 420 8.19 -13.47 11.97
CA CYS A 420 7.90 -13.10 10.58
C CYS A 420 9.11 -13.09 9.64
N HIS A 421 10.33 -13.32 10.14
CA HIS A 421 11.58 -13.33 9.35
C HIS A 421 12.46 -14.55 9.63
#